data_AF-A0A6C7VGN3-F1
#
_entry.id   AF-A0A6C7VGN3-F1
#
_cell.length_a   1.000
_cell.length_b   1.000
_cell.length_c   1.000
_cell.angle_alpha   90.00
_cell.angle_beta   90.00
_cell.angle_gamma   90.00
#
_symmetry.space_group_name_H-M   'P 1'
#
loop_
_entity.id
_entity.type
_entity.pdbx_description
1 polymer ?
#
loop_
_entity_poly.entity_id
_entity_poly.type
_entity_poly.pdbx_seq_one_letter_code
_entity_poly.pdbx_strand_id
1 'polypeptide(L)'
;INKSRILELLQHYESKILLSTKAHEIFNLISAKAKLPFKMIQEDKIALSKHSIHHLDKNANFIKHYKKYLPWYFKFIFLFALSFIISIVVLSLIDFAQYQNAKTTHIQNEISQNKIYEIQEKQSQKLKANIEQLQLEIQTQNLLLEKYSEQLSKITQNFKADKNTILILTKAIAWLNHHSLRISNLMIDKTLITIEFSNEEDFNKALQFTSPQFSLISQDKSLHEITLRAL
;
A
#
# COMPACT_ATOMS: atom_id res chain seq x y z
N ILE A 1 -40.00 -51.04 -92.87
CA ILE A 1 -40.47 -50.77 -91.49
C ILE A 1 -41.39 -49.55 -91.57
N ASN A 2 -42.71 -49.73 -91.41
CA ASN A 2 -43.65 -48.62 -91.38
C ASN A 2 -43.20 -47.63 -90.30
N LYS A 3 -42.92 -46.38 -90.67
CA LYS A 3 -42.58 -45.33 -89.71
C LYS A 3 -43.79 -45.16 -88.80
N SER A 4 -43.63 -45.45 -87.51
CA SER A 4 -44.71 -45.19 -86.56
C SER A 4 -44.91 -43.67 -86.48
N ARG A 5 -46.16 -43.22 -86.31
CA ARG A 5 -46.50 -41.80 -86.20
C ARG A 5 -45.70 -41.08 -85.10
N ILE A 6 -45.26 -41.82 -84.09
CA ILE A 6 -44.37 -41.32 -83.02
C ILE A 6 -43.00 -40.93 -83.59
N LEU A 7 -42.41 -41.75 -84.45
CA LEU A 7 -41.09 -41.45 -85.06
C LEU A 7 -41.15 -40.24 -85.99
N GLU A 8 -42.26 -40.04 -86.70
CA GLU A 8 -42.47 -38.85 -87.53
C GLU A 8 -42.63 -37.58 -86.68
N LEU A 9 -43.40 -37.65 -85.60
CA LEU A 9 -43.55 -36.53 -84.67
C LEU A 9 -42.20 -36.16 -84.02
N LEU A 10 -41.43 -37.15 -83.57
CA LEU A 10 -40.11 -36.92 -82.99
C LEU A 10 -39.14 -36.27 -83.98
N GLN A 11 -39.24 -36.63 -85.27
CA GLN A 11 -38.48 -36.01 -86.35
C GLN A 11 -38.93 -34.57 -86.62
N HIS A 12 -40.24 -34.30 -86.65
CA HIS A 12 -40.80 -32.97 -86.93
C HIS A 12 -40.42 -31.93 -85.86
N TYR A 13 -40.35 -32.34 -84.60
CA TYR A 13 -40.03 -31.45 -83.48
C TYR A 13 -38.53 -31.40 -83.13
N GLU A 14 -37.64 -31.89 -84.00
CA GLU A 14 -36.18 -31.96 -83.75
C GLU A 14 -35.82 -32.53 -82.36
N SER A 15 -36.52 -33.59 -81.98
CA SER A 15 -36.40 -34.15 -80.63
C SER A 15 -34.96 -34.58 -80.32
N LYS A 16 -34.59 -34.56 -79.05
CA LYS A 16 -33.29 -35.07 -78.57
C LYS A 16 -33.53 -36.07 -77.45
N ILE A 17 -32.84 -37.21 -77.49
CA ILE A 17 -32.86 -38.17 -76.38
C ILE A 17 -31.58 -38.01 -75.57
N LEU A 18 -31.74 -37.73 -74.29
CA LEU A 18 -30.63 -37.65 -73.34
C LEU A 18 -30.49 -38.99 -72.62
N LEU A 19 -29.29 -39.57 -72.70
CA LEU A 19 -28.97 -40.86 -72.08
C LEU A 19 -27.85 -40.69 -71.06
N SER A 20 -27.84 -41.55 -70.03
CA SER A 20 -26.73 -41.53 -69.08
C SER A 20 -25.45 -41.99 -69.75
N THR A 21 -24.34 -41.33 -69.41
CA THR A 21 -22.99 -41.79 -69.77
C THR A 21 -22.71 -43.25 -69.37
N LYS A 22 -23.39 -43.76 -68.33
CA LYS A 22 -23.30 -45.17 -67.92
C LYS A 22 -24.05 -46.14 -68.83
N ALA A 23 -24.95 -45.65 -69.69
CA ALA A 23 -25.73 -46.44 -70.65
C ALA A 23 -25.06 -46.47 -72.03
N HIS A 24 -23.72 -46.36 -72.09
CA HIS A 24 -22.95 -46.24 -73.33
C HIS A 24 -23.17 -47.42 -74.29
N GLU A 25 -23.28 -48.64 -73.77
CA GLU A 25 -23.56 -49.83 -74.57
C GLU A 25 -24.93 -49.78 -75.25
N ILE A 26 -25.95 -49.29 -74.54
CA ILE A 26 -27.31 -49.11 -75.07
C ILE A 26 -27.31 -48.03 -76.14
N PHE A 27 -26.58 -46.92 -75.91
CA PHE A 27 -26.41 -45.86 -76.90
C PHE A 27 -25.79 -46.38 -78.19
N ASN A 28 -24.73 -47.18 -78.11
CA ASN A 28 -24.06 -47.74 -79.28
C ASN A 28 -24.96 -48.73 -80.02
N LEU A 29 -25.70 -49.56 -79.29
CA LEU A 29 -26.61 -50.55 -79.86
C LEU A 29 -27.79 -49.90 -80.59
N ILE A 30 -28.39 -48.86 -80.00
CA ILE A 30 -29.47 -48.10 -80.62
C ILE A 30 -28.94 -47.33 -81.84
N SER A 31 -27.80 -46.66 -81.73
CA SER A 31 -27.19 -45.90 -82.84
C SER A 31 -26.87 -46.80 -84.04
N ALA A 32 -26.40 -48.03 -83.79
CA ALA A 32 -26.02 -48.97 -84.83
C ALA A 32 -27.22 -49.65 -85.50
N LYS A 33 -28.27 -50.02 -84.74
CA LYS A 33 -29.41 -50.79 -85.25
C LYS A 33 -30.60 -49.94 -85.69
N ALA A 34 -30.86 -48.85 -84.98
CA ALA A 34 -31.98 -47.97 -85.25
C ALA A 34 -31.42 -46.65 -85.80
N LYS A 35 -31.47 -46.46 -87.12
CA LYS A 35 -31.26 -45.14 -87.73
C LYS A 35 -32.40 -44.21 -87.32
N LEU A 36 -32.31 -43.66 -86.12
CA LEU A 36 -33.31 -42.77 -85.55
C LEU A 36 -33.09 -41.34 -86.10
N PRO A 37 -34.16 -40.62 -86.47
CA PRO A 37 -34.05 -39.30 -87.09
C PRO A 37 -33.78 -38.16 -86.08
N PHE A 38 -33.33 -38.48 -84.86
CA PHE A 38 -33.16 -37.52 -83.77
C PHE A 38 -31.81 -37.67 -83.07
N LYS A 39 -31.31 -36.59 -82.45
CA LYS A 39 -29.98 -36.54 -81.84
C LYS A 39 -29.98 -37.19 -80.46
N MET A 40 -29.06 -38.11 -80.23
CA MET A 40 -28.83 -38.69 -78.90
C MET A 40 -27.60 -38.04 -78.25
N ILE A 41 -27.70 -37.66 -76.98
CA ILE A 41 -26.63 -37.00 -76.22
C ILE A 41 -26.39 -37.78 -74.91
N GLN A 42 -25.13 -38.03 -74.58
CA GLN A 42 -24.75 -38.64 -73.30
C GLN A 42 -24.43 -37.56 -72.27
N GLU A 43 -25.06 -37.65 -71.11
CA GLU A 43 -24.86 -36.72 -70.00
C GLU A 43 -24.67 -37.45 -68.67
N ASP A 44 -24.02 -36.78 -67.72
CA ASP A 44 -23.86 -37.31 -66.37
C ASP A 44 -25.20 -37.33 -65.61
N LYS A 45 -25.24 -38.06 -64.49
CA LYS A 45 -26.47 -38.23 -63.70
C LYS A 45 -27.00 -36.89 -63.16
N ILE A 46 -26.12 -35.92 -62.90
CA ILE A 46 -26.48 -34.63 -62.29
C ILE A 46 -27.13 -33.74 -63.35
N ALA A 47 -26.56 -33.66 -64.54
CA ALA A 47 -27.10 -32.94 -65.69
C ALA A 47 -28.45 -33.52 -66.13
N LEU A 48 -28.56 -34.85 -66.27
CA LEU A 48 -29.84 -35.51 -66.57
C LEU A 48 -30.92 -35.22 -65.53
N SER A 49 -30.56 -35.19 -64.25
CA SER A 49 -31.50 -34.86 -63.19
C SER A 49 -32.08 -33.45 -63.37
N LYS A 50 -31.26 -32.47 -63.79
CA LYS A 50 -31.73 -31.11 -64.06
C LYS A 50 -32.75 -31.05 -65.20
N HIS A 51 -32.56 -31.83 -66.27
CA HIS A 51 -33.51 -31.91 -67.38
C HIS A 51 -34.84 -32.57 -67.00
N SER A 52 -34.82 -33.53 -66.06
CA SER A 52 -36.00 -34.26 -65.59
C SER A 52 -36.92 -33.42 -64.67
N ILE A 53 -36.35 -32.41 -63.99
CA ILE A 53 -37.02 -31.73 -62.85
C ILE A 53 -38.13 -30.77 -63.29
N HIS A 54 -38.12 -30.25 -64.51
CA HIS A 54 -39.07 -29.20 -64.88
C HIS A 54 -40.41 -29.71 -65.41
N HIS A 55 -40.50 -30.98 -65.82
CA HIS A 55 -41.67 -31.52 -66.53
C HIS A 55 -42.28 -32.77 -65.90
N LEU A 56 -41.76 -33.24 -64.75
CA LEU A 56 -42.26 -34.43 -64.07
C LEU A 56 -42.61 -34.13 -62.61
N ASP A 57 -43.77 -34.64 -62.16
CA ASP A 57 -44.22 -34.57 -60.77
C ASP A 57 -43.17 -35.18 -59.83
N LYS A 58 -43.03 -34.62 -58.62
CA LYS A 58 -42.06 -35.05 -57.59
C LYS A 58 -42.17 -36.55 -57.28
N ASN A 59 -43.35 -37.13 -57.45
CA ASN A 59 -43.61 -38.56 -57.23
C ASN A 59 -43.35 -39.45 -58.46
N ALA A 60 -43.30 -38.86 -59.66
CA ALA A 60 -43.05 -39.56 -60.92
C ALA A 60 -41.56 -39.56 -61.32
N ASN A 61 -40.72 -38.80 -60.61
CA ASN A 61 -39.30 -38.67 -60.93
C ASN A 61 -38.50 -39.86 -60.36
N PHE A 62 -37.94 -40.70 -61.23
CA PHE A 62 -37.12 -41.87 -60.84
C PHE A 62 -35.79 -41.50 -60.17
N ILE A 63 -35.37 -40.24 -60.27
CA ILE A 63 -34.13 -39.72 -59.66
C ILE A 63 -34.47 -39.05 -58.33
N LYS A 64 -34.38 -39.80 -57.22
CA LYS A 64 -34.62 -39.28 -55.87
C LYS A 64 -33.40 -38.52 -55.35
N HIS A 65 -33.55 -37.23 -55.03
CA HIS A 65 -32.53 -36.45 -54.33
C HIS A 65 -32.61 -36.70 -52.82
N TYR A 66 -31.59 -37.32 -52.23
CA TYR A 66 -31.42 -37.32 -50.78
C TYR A 66 -30.77 -36.01 -50.34
N LYS A 67 -31.51 -35.16 -49.62
CA LYS A 67 -30.91 -34.04 -48.88
C LYS A 67 -30.06 -34.62 -47.75
N LYS A 68 -28.76 -34.35 -47.73
CA LYS A 68 -27.89 -34.66 -46.59
C LYS A 68 -28.29 -33.74 -45.42
N TYR A 69 -29.11 -34.25 -44.52
CA TYR A 69 -29.44 -33.55 -43.28
C TYR A 69 -28.33 -33.79 -42.25
N LEU A 70 -27.76 -32.71 -41.72
CA LEU A 70 -26.83 -32.81 -40.60
C LEU A 70 -27.60 -33.34 -39.38
N PRO A 71 -27.15 -34.44 -38.75
CA PRO A 71 -27.82 -35.00 -37.58
C PRO A 71 -27.93 -33.98 -36.43
N TRP A 72 -29.04 -34.03 -35.69
CA TRP A 72 -29.32 -33.10 -34.59
C TRP A 72 -28.25 -33.12 -33.49
N TYR A 73 -27.63 -34.27 -33.21
CA TYR A 73 -26.58 -34.38 -32.19
C TYR A 73 -25.36 -33.49 -32.49
N PHE A 74 -25.01 -33.23 -33.76
CA PHE A 74 -23.92 -32.32 -34.09
C PHE A 74 -24.21 -30.88 -33.66
N LYS A 75 -25.47 -30.45 -33.70
CA LYS A 75 -25.86 -29.11 -33.21
C LYS A 75 -25.69 -29.00 -31.69
N PHE A 76 -26.03 -30.06 -30.96
CA PHE A 76 -25.85 -30.11 -29.50
C PHE A 76 -24.37 -30.12 -29.10
N ILE A 77 -23.53 -30.86 -29.83
CA ILE A 77 -22.07 -30.86 -29.62
C ILE A 77 -21.51 -29.44 -29.82
N PHE A 78 -21.94 -28.75 -30.87
CA PHE A 78 -21.51 -27.37 -31.13
C PHE A 78 -21.97 -26.40 -30.03
N LEU A 79 -23.22 -26.50 -29.59
CA LEU A 79 -23.76 -25.68 -28.50
C LEU A 79 -22.99 -25.90 -27.20
N PHE A 80 -22.68 -27.14 -26.87
CA PHE A 80 -21.89 -27.50 -25.69
C PHE A 80 -20.47 -26.93 -25.77
N ALA A 81 -19.78 -27.12 -26.90
CA ALA A 81 -18.44 -26.58 -27.11
C ALA A 81 -18.42 -25.05 -26.96
N LEU A 82 -19.42 -24.36 -27.52
CA LEU A 82 -19.55 -22.91 -27.39
C LEU A 82 -19.74 -22.48 -25.92
N SER A 83 -20.65 -23.14 -25.20
CA SER A 83 -20.87 -22.87 -23.77
C SER A 83 -19.60 -23.08 -22.94
N PHE A 84 -18.88 -24.17 -23.21
CA PHE A 84 -17.64 -24.50 -22.51
C PHE A 84 -16.55 -23.46 -22.73
N ILE A 85 -16.36 -23.01 -23.98
CA ILE A 85 -15.39 -21.95 -24.31
C ILE A 85 -15.76 -20.65 -23.59
N ILE A 86 -17.04 -20.26 -23.59
CA ILE A 86 -17.50 -19.05 -22.88
C ILE A 86 -17.18 -19.15 -21.39
N SER A 87 -17.47 -20.30 -20.76
CA SER A 87 -17.16 -20.51 -19.34
C SER A 87 -15.66 -20.38 -19.03
N ILE A 88 -14.79 -20.96 -19.87
CA ILE A 88 -13.32 -20.83 -19.72
C ILE A 88 -12.89 -19.37 -19.82
N VAL A 89 -13.42 -18.63 -20.80
CA VAL A 89 -13.08 -17.22 -20.99
C VAL A 89 -13.49 -16.38 -19.77
N VAL A 90 -14.70 -16.59 -19.25
CA VAL A 90 -15.17 -15.87 -18.05
C VAL A 90 -14.29 -16.17 -16.84
N LEU A 91 -13.98 -17.44 -16.58
CA LEU A 91 -13.07 -17.83 -15.49
C LEU A 91 -11.69 -17.19 -15.65
N SER A 92 -11.12 -17.25 -16.86
CA SER A 92 -9.80 -16.68 -17.15
C SER A 92 -9.75 -15.16 -16.94
N LEU A 93 -10.84 -14.44 -17.25
CA LEU A 93 -10.93 -13.00 -17.03
C LEU A 93 -10.99 -12.65 -15.53
N ILE A 94 -11.72 -13.43 -14.73
CA ILE A 94 -11.79 -13.24 -13.28
C ILE A 94 -10.41 -13.49 -12.66
N ASP A 95 -9.76 -14.60 -13.02
CA ASP A 95 -8.43 -14.97 -12.52
C ASP A 95 -7.38 -13.92 -12.92
N PHE A 96 -7.46 -13.40 -14.15
CA PHE A 96 -6.57 -12.33 -14.60
C PHE A 96 -6.76 -11.04 -13.80
N ALA A 97 -8.00 -10.63 -13.53
CA ALA A 97 -8.28 -9.45 -12.72
C ALA A 97 -7.77 -9.62 -11.28
N GLN A 98 -7.99 -10.80 -10.68
CA GLN A 98 -7.47 -11.13 -9.35
C GLN A 98 -5.94 -11.12 -9.32
N TYR A 99 -5.30 -11.70 -10.34
CA TYR A 99 -3.85 -11.70 -10.47
C TYR A 99 -3.26 -10.28 -10.56
N GLN A 100 -3.85 -9.40 -11.37
CA GLN A 100 -3.40 -8.00 -11.47
C GLN A 100 -3.54 -7.25 -10.15
N ASN A 101 -4.65 -7.47 -9.44
CA ASN A 101 -4.87 -6.89 -8.12
C ASN A 101 -3.81 -7.40 -7.12
N ALA A 102 -3.60 -8.72 -7.05
CA ALA A 102 -2.60 -9.32 -6.15
C ALA A 102 -1.18 -8.82 -6.45
N LYS A 103 -0.82 -8.67 -7.73
CA LYS A 103 0.46 -8.10 -8.15
C LYS A 103 0.62 -6.65 -7.66
N THR A 104 -0.43 -5.84 -7.79
CA THR A 104 -0.43 -4.45 -7.34
C THR A 104 -0.30 -4.37 -5.82
N THR A 105 -1.05 -5.19 -5.09
CA THR A 105 -0.96 -5.30 -3.62
C THR A 105 0.43 -5.73 -3.17
N HIS A 106 1.05 -6.70 -3.85
CA HIS A 106 2.43 -7.13 -3.55
C HIS A 106 3.41 -5.95 -3.67
N ILE A 107 3.38 -5.20 -4.76
CA ILE A 107 4.25 -4.04 -4.98
C ILE A 107 4.01 -2.97 -3.91
N GLN A 108 2.75 -2.67 -3.57
CA GLN A 108 2.43 -1.71 -2.51
C GLN A 108 2.92 -2.16 -1.14
N ASN A 109 2.81 -3.45 -0.83
CA ASN A 109 3.31 -4.02 0.42
C ASN A 109 4.82 -3.92 0.51
N GLU A 110 5.54 -4.23 -0.58
CA GLU A 110 7.00 -4.09 -0.65
C GLU A 110 7.44 -2.63 -0.42
N ILE A 111 6.78 -1.67 -1.08
CA ILE A 111 7.03 -0.24 -0.87
C ILE A 111 6.75 0.16 0.59
N SER A 112 5.66 -0.34 1.18
CA SER A 112 5.30 -0.06 2.57
C SER A 112 6.33 -0.63 3.55
N GLN A 113 6.78 -1.87 3.34
CA GLN A 113 7.82 -2.50 4.15
C GLN A 113 9.14 -1.75 4.08
N ASN A 114 9.56 -1.32 2.89
CA ASN A 114 10.78 -0.51 2.72
C ASN A 114 10.67 0.82 3.47
N LYS A 115 9.53 1.50 3.42
CA LYS A 115 9.30 2.74 4.19
C LYS A 115 9.35 2.50 5.70
N ILE A 116 8.77 1.41 6.18
CA ILE A 116 8.81 1.03 7.60
C ILE A 116 10.26 0.81 8.02
N TYR A 117 11.04 0.08 7.22
CA TYR A 117 12.45 -0.18 7.49
C TYR A 117 13.26 1.13 7.56
N GLU A 118 13.09 2.04 6.59
CA GLU A 118 13.77 3.33 6.57
C GLU A 118 13.44 4.19 7.80
N ILE A 119 12.17 4.21 8.21
CA ILE A 119 11.73 4.93 9.42
C ILE A 119 12.36 4.32 10.67
N GLN A 120 12.37 2.99 10.78
CA GLN A 120 12.97 2.28 11.92
C GLN A 120 14.47 2.54 12.01
N GLU A 121 15.17 2.49 10.88
CA GLU A 121 16.61 2.77 10.83
C GLU A 121 16.91 4.21 11.26
N LYS A 122 16.17 5.19 10.74
CA LYS A 122 16.33 6.60 11.10
C LYS A 122 16.03 6.85 12.59
N GLN A 123 14.99 6.22 13.14
CA GLN A 123 14.68 6.31 14.56
C GLN A 123 15.77 5.69 15.43
N SER A 124 16.30 4.53 15.03
CA SER A 124 17.39 3.86 15.73
C SER A 124 18.66 4.71 15.75
N GLN A 125 19.04 5.29 14.61
CA GLN A 125 20.17 6.21 14.50
C GLN A 125 19.99 7.44 15.40
N LYS A 126 18.80 8.07 15.39
CA LYS A 126 18.50 9.22 16.25
C LYS A 126 18.57 8.85 17.74
N LEU A 127 18.01 7.70 18.11
CA LEU A 127 18.04 7.23 19.50
C LEU A 127 19.47 6.97 19.95
N LYS A 128 20.30 6.35 19.10
CA LYS A 128 21.71 6.11 19.39
C LYS A 128 22.48 7.41 19.63
N ALA A 129 22.31 8.40 18.75
CA ALA A 129 22.92 9.72 18.92
C ALA A 129 22.48 10.41 20.22
N ASN A 130 21.19 10.34 20.57
CA ASN A 130 20.67 10.89 21.82
C ASN A 130 21.28 10.18 23.05
N ILE A 131 21.43 8.86 23.01
CA ILE A 131 22.05 8.08 24.10
C ILE A 131 23.52 8.49 24.28
N GLU A 132 24.28 8.60 23.20
CA GLU A 132 25.68 9.05 23.23
C GLU A 132 25.80 10.48 23.80
N GLN A 133 24.90 11.38 23.40
CA GLN A 133 24.85 12.74 23.94
C GLN A 133 24.55 12.76 25.44
N LEU A 134 23.55 11.99 25.90
CA LEU A 134 23.22 11.89 27.31
C LEU A 134 24.35 11.30 28.14
N GLN A 135 25.09 10.32 27.60
CA GLN A 135 26.27 9.77 28.27
C GLN A 135 27.36 10.82 28.46
N LEU A 136 27.64 11.64 27.44
CA LEU A 136 28.58 12.75 27.54
C LEU A 136 28.14 13.79 28.58
N GLU A 137 26.85 14.12 28.62
CA GLU A 137 26.29 15.05 29.59
C GLU A 137 26.45 14.53 31.03
N ILE A 138 26.12 13.25 31.27
CA ILE A 138 26.32 12.60 32.57
C ILE A 138 27.79 12.61 32.98
N GLN A 139 28.72 12.29 32.07
CA GLN A 139 30.15 12.34 32.37
C GLN A 139 30.60 13.75 32.76
N THR A 140 30.10 14.77 32.07
CA THR A 140 30.40 16.17 32.35
C THR A 140 29.86 16.58 33.73
N GLN A 141 28.63 16.20 34.05
CA GLN A 141 28.03 16.48 35.35
C GLN A 141 28.78 15.78 36.49
N ASN A 142 29.22 14.53 36.30
CA ASN A 142 30.02 13.82 37.30
C ASN A 142 31.34 14.53 37.59
N LEU A 143 32.05 15.00 36.56
CA LEU A 143 33.29 15.78 36.73
C LEU A 143 33.05 17.09 37.48
N LEU A 144 31.94 17.78 37.19
CA LEU A 144 31.57 19.00 37.92
C LEU A 144 31.26 18.69 39.39
N LEU A 145 30.58 17.59 39.67
CA LEU A 145 30.21 17.17 41.01
C LEU A 145 31.45 16.78 41.83
N GLU A 146 32.41 16.10 41.20
CA GLU A 146 33.72 15.81 41.79
C GLU A 146 34.47 17.10 42.14
N LYS A 147 34.51 18.07 41.23
CA LYS A 147 35.12 19.38 41.48
C LYS A 147 34.44 20.14 42.63
N TYR A 148 33.12 20.13 42.70
CA TYR A 148 32.39 20.76 43.81
C TYR A 148 32.63 20.05 45.13
N SER A 149 32.69 18.72 45.13
CA SER A 149 33.04 17.93 46.31
C SER A 149 34.44 18.28 46.83
N GLU A 150 35.42 18.40 45.93
CA GLU A 150 36.79 18.80 46.28
C GLU A 150 36.84 20.22 46.87
N GLN A 151 36.11 21.17 46.26
CA GLN A 151 35.99 22.53 46.78
C GLN A 151 35.35 22.56 48.18
N LEU A 152 34.26 21.81 48.36
CA LEU A 152 33.57 21.72 49.65
C LEU A 152 34.47 21.12 50.72
N SER A 153 35.21 20.06 50.39
CA SER A 153 36.19 19.43 51.27
C SER A 153 37.29 20.41 51.71
N LYS A 154 37.83 21.19 50.78
CA LYS A 154 38.81 22.25 51.07
C LYS A 154 38.24 23.32 51.99
N ILE A 155 36.97 23.72 51.79
CA ILE A 155 36.29 24.67 52.67
C ILE A 155 36.13 24.07 54.06
N THR A 156 35.65 22.82 54.18
CA THR A 156 35.43 22.17 55.48
C THR A 156 36.72 21.95 56.27
N GLN A 157 37.82 21.58 55.61
CA GLN A 157 39.12 21.42 56.27
C GLN A 157 39.66 22.74 56.83
N ASN A 158 39.39 23.86 56.15
CA ASN A 158 39.83 25.19 56.57
C ASN A 158 38.83 25.86 57.53
N PHE A 159 37.61 25.33 57.65
CA PHE A 159 36.58 25.85 58.55
C PHE A 159 36.79 25.34 59.98
N LYS A 160 37.64 26.05 60.74
CA LYS A 160 37.70 25.90 62.20
C LYS A 160 36.73 26.87 62.85
N ALA A 161 35.43 26.57 62.82
CA ALA A 161 34.48 27.34 63.60
C ALA A 161 34.54 26.92 65.07
N ASP A 162 34.86 27.89 65.95
CA ASP A 162 34.72 27.68 67.37
C ASP A 162 33.22 27.49 67.74
N LYS A 163 32.97 26.79 68.85
CA LYS A 163 31.61 26.45 69.32
C LYS A 163 30.72 27.69 69.52
N ASN A 164 31.31 28.85 69.85
CA ASN A 164 30.57 30.10 70.01
C ASN A 164 30.21 30.71 68.66
N THR A 165 31.11 30.70 67.67
CA THR A 165 30.84 31.17 66.31
C THR A 165 29.71 30.36 65.66
N ILE A 166 29.67 29.03 65.86
CA ILE A 166 28.56 28.18 65.38
C ILE A 166 27.25 28.55 66.07
N LEU A 167 27.27 28.76 67.40
CA LEU A 167 26.08 29.15 68.16
C LEU A 167 25.54 30.51 67.71
N ILE A 168 26.42 31.49 67.49
CA ILE A 168 26.09 32.83 67.02
C ILE A 168 25.50 32.77 65.62
N LEU A 169 26.13 32.02 64.71
CA LEU A 169 25.63 31.79 63.36
C LEU A 169 24.23 31.16 63.36
N THR A 170 24.02 30.14 64.21
CA THR A 170 22.73 29.45 64.31
C THR A 170 21.63 30.39 64.82
N LYS A 171 21.94 31.21 65.83
CA LYS A 171 21.00 32.23 66.34
C LYS A 171 20.69 33.30 65.29
N ALA A 172 21.69 33.76 64.54
CA ALA A 172 21.53 34.76 63.49
C ALA A 172 20.65 34.24 62.36
N ILE A 173 20.90 33.02 61.87
CA ILE A 173 20.08 32.36 60.83
C ILE A 173 18.65 32.13 61.34
N ALA A 174 18.47 31.68 62.57
CA ALA A 174 17.14 31.47 63.15
C ALA A 174 16.33 32.77 63.23
N TRP A 175 16.96 33.88 63.63
CA TRP A 175 16.32 35.20 63.66
C TRP A 175 15.96 35.68 62.24
N LEU A 176 16.88 35.59 61.27
CA LEU A 176 16.62 35.94 59.87
C LEU A 176 15.45 35.14 59.29
N ASN A 177 15.40 33.83 59.54
CA ASN A 177 14.32 32.95 59.07
C ASN A 177 12.99 33.25 59.75
N HIS A 178 12.99 33.51 61.06
CA HIS A 178 11.78 33.82 61.82
C HIS A 178 11.07 35.07 61.27
N HIS A 179 11.85 36.05 60.81
CA HIS A 179 11.35 37.29 60.22
C HIS A 179 11.34 37.30 58.68
N SER A 180 11.64 36.16 58.05
CA SER A 180 11.67 36.00 56.58
C SER A 180 12.55 37.02 55.85
N LEU A 181 13.68 37.40 56.46
CA LEU A 181 14.60 38.40 55.93
C LEU A 181 15.56 37.78 54.92
N ARG A 182 15.67 38.37 53.72
CA ARG A 182 16.58 37.91 52.67
C ARG A 182 17.89 38.69 52.72
N ILE A 183 19.00 37.96 52.69
CA ILE A 183 20.35 38.50 52.80
C ILE A 183 21.15 38.23 51.53
N SER A 184 22.01 39.18 51.13
CA SER A 184 23.03 38.99 50.11
C SER A 184 24.32 38.44 50.72
N ASN A 185 24.65 38.85 51.95
CA ASN A 185 25.88 38.45 52.61
C ASN A 185 25.73 38.38 54.14
N LEU A 186 26.48 37.46 54.77
CA LEU A 186 26.57 37.29 56.22
C LEU A 186 28.02 37.06 56.61
N MET A 187 28.58 37.96 57.40
CA MET A 187 29.92 37.83 57.95
C MET A 187 29.85 37.78 59.47
N ILE A 188 30.62 36.88 60.07
CA ILE A 188 30.74 36.77 61.53
C ILE A 188 32.21 36.85 61.89
N ASP A 189 32.55 37.82 62.74
CA ASP A 189 33.86 37.94 63.37
C ASP A 189 33.68 37.97 64.90
N LYS A 190 34.01 36.86 65.55
CA LYS A 190 33.82 36.64 66.99
C LYS A 190 32.37 36.85 67.41
N THR A 191 32.06 38.01 67.99
CA THR A 191 30.71 38.38 68.44
C THR A 191 30.03 39.40 67.53
N LEU A 192 30.73 39.90 66.50
CA LEU A 192 30.20 40.83 65.51
C LEU A 192 29.59 40.06 64.35
N ILE A 193 28.41 40.49 63.93
CA ILE A 193 27.64 39.92 62.84
C ILE A 193 27.33 41.06 61.89
N THR A 194 27.87 41.01 60.68
CA THR A 194 27.57 41.97 59.62
C THR A 194 26.64 41.29 58.62
N ILE A 195 25.49 41.91 58.36
CA ILE A 195 24.44 41.37 57.51
C ILE A 195 24.14 42.40 56.43
N GLU A 196 24.32 42.01 55.19
CA GLU A 196 23.92 42.79 54.02
C GLU A 196 22.61 42.23 53.48
N PHE A 197 21.61 43.07 53.31
CA PHE A 197 20.27 42.67 52.88
C PHE A 197 20.11 42.78 51.37
N SER A 198 19.32 41.86 50.80
CA SER A 198 19.11 41.82 49.35
C SER A 198 18.32 43.02 48.81
N ASN A 199 17.58 43.73 49.66
CA ASN A 199 16.76 44.88 49.28
C ASN A 199 16.49 45.80 50.49
N GLU A 200 16.02 47.02 50.19
CA GLU A 200 15.70 48.05 51.19
C GLU A 200 14.55 47.64 52.13
N GLU A 201 13.60 46.85 51.64
CA GLU A 201 12.45 46.40 52.44
C GLU A 201 12.89 45.48 53.59
N ASP A 202 13.74 44.49 53.29
CA ASP A 202 14.30 43.55 54.26
C ASP A 202 15.24 44.25 55.24
N PHE A 203 16.02 45.23 54.78
CA PHE A 203 16.83 46.09 55.65
C PHE A 203 15.97 46.88 56.65
N ASN A 204 14.93 47.55 56.16
CA ASN A 204 14.03 48.32 57.02
C ASN A 204 13.27 47.43 58.02
N LYS A 205 12.85 46.22 57.60
CA LYS A 205 12.25 45.23 58.50
C LYS A 205 13.25 44.77 59.57
N ALA A 206 14.50 44.49 59.19
CA ALA A 206 15.53 44.06 60.12
C ALA A 206 15.79 45.10 61.23
N LEU A 207 15.75 46.39 60.90
CA LEU A 207 15.87 47.49 61.87
C LEU A 207 14.68 47.59 62.82
N GLN A 208 13.48 47.19 62.39
CA GLN A 208 12.28 47.19 63.23
C GLN A 208 12.23 45.98 64.19
N PHE A 209 12.79 44.84 63.77
CA PHE A 209 12.74 43.57 64.50
C PHE A 209 14.06 43.18 65.18
N THR A 210 14.91 44.14 65.52
CA THR A 210 16.15 43.87 66.26
C THR A 210 15.86 43.08 67.54
N SER A 211 16.31 41.82 67.57
CA SER A 211 16.05 40.85 68.63
C SER A 211 16.83 41.18 69.91
N PRO A 212 16.31 40.89 71.12
CA PRO A 212 17.04 41.07 72.38
C PRO A 212 18.33 40.24 72.49
N GLN A 213 18.54 39.30 71.57
CA GLN A 213 19.76 38.47 71.48
C GLN A 213 20.92 39.20 70.77
N PHE A 214 20.64 40.33 70.11
CA PHE A 214 21.60 41.08 69.32
C PHE A 214 21.50 42.57 69.62
N SER A 215 22.65 43.23 69.80
CA SER A 215 22.71 44.68 69.95
C SER A 215 23.13 45.32 68.63
N LEU A 216 22.36 46.28 68.13
CA LEU A 216 22.71 47.03 66.92
C LEU A 216 23.90 47.95 67.21
N ILE A 217 24.99 47.80 66.44
CA ILE A 217 26.19 48.62 66.55
C ILE A 217 26.18 49.74 65.52
N SER A 218 25.93 49.39 64.26
CA SER A 218 25.95 50.34 63.15
C SER A 218 25.03 49.88 62.03
N GLN A 219 24.66 50.84 61.17
CA GLN A 219 23.88 50.61 59.97
C GLN A 219 24.45 51.45 58.83
N ASP A 220 24.53 50.87 57.63
CA ASP A 220 24.82 51.57 56.39
C ASP A 220 23.61 51.45 55.46
N LYS A 221 22.91 52.56 55.27
CA LYS A 221 21.71 52.60 54.41
C LYS A 221 22.04 52.45 52.93
N SER A 222 23.25 52.85 52.50
CA SER A 222 23.65 52.81 51.09
C SER A 222 23.94 51.39 50.62
N LEU A 223 24.43 50.55 51.54
CA LEU A 223 24.73 49.14 51.30
C LEU A 223 23.64 48.20 51.84
N HIS A 224 22.57 48.74 52.43
CA HIS A 224 21.56 47.96 53.15
C HIS A 224 22.21 46.99 54.15
N GLU A 225 23.14 47.48 54.95
CA GLU A 225 23.96 46.68 55.86
C GLU A 225 23.68 47.03 57.32
N ILE A 226 23.58 46.02 58.18
CA ILE A 226 23.60 46.20 59.63
C ILE A 226 24.76 45.42 60.26
N THR A 227 25.39 46.02 61.27
CA THR A 227 26.32 45.32 62.15
C THR A 227 25.69 45.16 63.53
N LEU A 228 25.60 43.91 63.97
CA LEU A 228 25.05 43.50 65.25
C LEU A 228 26.15 42.88 66.12
N ARG A 229 26.00 42.97 67.44
CA ARG A 229 26.80 42.21 68.41
C ARG A 229 25.95 41.18 69.12
N ALA A 230 26.35 39.92 69.05
CA ALA A 230 25.78 38.83 69.83
C ALA A 230 26.06 39.05 71.32
N LEU A 231 25.00 39.00 72.13
CA LEU A 231 25.02 39.09 73.60
C LEU A 231 25.22 37.71 74.25
#